data_AF-A0A935M832-F1
#
_entry.id   AF-A0A935M832-F1
#
_cell.length_a   1.000
_cell.length_b   1.000
_cell.length_c   1.000
_cell.angle_alpha   90.00
_cell.angle_beta   90.00
_cell.angle_gamma   90.00
#
_symmetry.space_group_name_H-M   'P 1'
#
loop_
_entity.id
_entity.type
_entity.pdbx_description
1 polymer ?
#
loop_
_entity_poly.entity_id
_entity_poly.type
_entity_poly.pdbx_seq_one_letter_code
_entity_poly.pdbx_strand_id
1 'polypeptide(L)'
;MLGAIIPPTVIMLTVASILVRFQGQDWMKHFIKGMSPAVGVLLALVSWQLIRAGGPKSIKWRAVLIAVLSFFALVVFKIPPQYVLIGAGIVGLFLFR
;
A
#
# COMPACT_ATOMS: atom_id res chain seq x y z
N MET A 1 -4.24 2.39 -26.96
CA MET A 1 -3.62 1.63 -25.85
C MET A 1 -2.11 1.87 -25.79
N LEU A 2 -1.31 1.57 -26.84
CA LEU A 2 0.14 1.82 -26.84
C LEU A 2 0.52 3.31 -26.65
N GLY A 3 -0.17 4.24 -27.34
CA GLY A 3 0.07 5.68 -27.19
C GLY A 3 -0.32 6.30 -25.84
N ALA A 4 -1.03 5.59 -24.95
CA ALA A 4 -1.40 6.08 -23.62
C ALA A 4 -0.43 5.61 -22.51
N ILE A 5 0.29 4.52 -22.76
CA ILE A 5 1.26 3.94 -21.82
C ILE A 5 2.67 4.49 -22.08
N ILE A 6 3.00 4.80 -23.35
CA ILE A 6 4.31 5.36 -23.72
C ILE A 6 4.56 6.73 -23.05
N PRO A 7 3.62 7.71 -23.04
CA PRO A 7 3.86 9.02 -22.44
C PRO A 7 4.23 8.97 -20.95
N PRO A 8 3.47 8.31 -20.06
CA PRO A 8 3.84 8.26 -18.65
C PRO A 8 5.11 7.44 -18.41
N THR A 9 5.38 6.41 -19.21
CA THR A 9 6.60 5.60 -19.08
C THR A 9 7.84 6.42 -19.43
N VAL A 10 7.81 7.18 -20.53
CA VAL A 10 8.90 8.06 -20.95
C VAL A 10 9.13 9.17 -19.92
N ILE A 11 8.07 9.78 -19.40
CA ILE A 11 8.17 10.80 -18.35
C ILE A 11 8.78 10.21 -17.07
N MET A 12 8.30 9.05 -16.60
CA MET A 12 8.86 8.40 -15.41
C MET A 12 10.32 7.99 -15.60
N LEU A 13 10.71 7.42 -16.75
CA LEU A 13 12.10 7.03 -17.00
C LEU A 13 13.04 8.23 -16.99
N THR A 14 12.59 9.35 -17.58
CA THR A 14 13.34 10.60 -17.63
C THR A 14 13.54 11.15 -16.23
N VAL A 15 12.47 11.24 -15.44
CA VAL A 15 12.53 11.72 -14.05
C VAL A 15 13.36 10.79 -13.17
N ALA A 16 13.21 9.47 -13.30
CA ALA A 16 13.98 8.49 -12.54
C ALA A 16 15.49 8.58 -12.83
N SER A 17 15.86 8.76 -14.10
CA SER A 17 17.25 8.92 -14.51
C SER A 17 17.90 10.18 -13.93
N ILE A 18 17.14 11.28 -13.88
CA ILE A 18 17.55 12.51 -13.21
C ILE A 18 17.67 12.25 -11.71
N LEU A 19 16.64 11.66 -11.10
CA LEU A 19 16.57 11.44 -9.66
C LEU A 19 17.71 10.55 -9.14
N VAL A 20 18.07 9.48 -9.86
CA VAL A 20 19.19 8.59 -9.50
C VAL A 20 20.52 9.35 -9.47
N ARG A 21 20.73 10.35 -10.34
CA ARG A 21 21.92 11.21 -10.27
C ARG A 21 21.92 12.15 -9.07
N PHE A 22 20.75 12.60 -8.62
CA PHE A 22 20.61 13.49 -7.45
C PHE A 22 20.51 12.74 -6.10
N GLN A 23 20.20 11.44 -6.10
CA GLN A 23 20.11 10.61 -4.89
C GLN A 23 21.44 10.43 -4.14
N GLY A 24 22.58 10.65 -4.81
CA GLY A 24 23.91 10.53 -4.22
C GLY A 24 24.30 11.67 -3.27
N GLN A 25 23.60 12.81 -3.30
CA GLN A 25 23.91 13.97 -2.49
C GLN A 25 23.20 13.92 -1.13
N ASP A 26 23.91 14.24 -0.04
CA ASP A 26 23.36 14.16 1.32
C ASP A 26 22.10 15.01 1.54
N TRP A 27 21.90 16.08 0.77
CA TRP A 27 20.67 16.87 0.80
C TRP A 27 19.42 16.06 0.43
N MET A 28 19.51 15.19 -0.57
CA MET A 28 18.40 14.34 -1.01
C MET A 28 18.05 13.27 0.03
N LYS A 29 19.06 12.71 0.72
CA LYS A 29 18.83 11.76 1.82
C LYS A 29 18.00 12.37 2.95
N HIS A 30 18.26 13.62 3.32
CA HIS A 30 17.51 14.31 4.37
C HIS A 30 16.06 14.58 3.93
N PHE A 31 15.83 14.92 2.66
CA PHE A 31 14.48 15.07 2.11
C PHE A 31 13.70 13.75 2.14
N ILE A 32 14.31 12.65 1.69
CA ILE A 32 13.70 11.31 1.73
C ILE A 32 13.41 10.87 3.18
N LYS A 33 14.31 11.18 4.12
CA LYS A 33 14.13 10.89 5.55
C LYS A 33 12.93 11.60 6.16
N GLY A 34 12.55 12.78 5.66
CA GLY A 34 11.31 13.48 6.03
C GLY A 34 10.08 12.93 5.29
N MET A 35 10.25 12.43 4.07
CA MET A 35 9.16 11.87 3.26
C MET A 35 8.64 10.53 3.82
N SER A 36 9.52 9.61 4.23
CA SER A 36 9.10 8.31 4.81
C SER A 36 8.12 8.43 5.99
N PRO A 37 8.35 9.26 7.03
CA PRO A 37 7.39 9.41 8.12
C PRO A 37 6.10 10.11 7.66
N ALA A 38 6.18 11.08 6.73
CA ALA A 38 4.98 11.75 6.20
C ALA A 38 4.07 10.78 5.45
N VAL A 39 4.65 9.95 4.56
CA VAL A 39 3.92 8.92 3.82
C VAL A 39 3.38 7.86 4.77
N GLY A 40 4.14 7.45 5.79
CA GLY A 40 3.68 6.50 6.81
C GLY A 40 2.41 6.99 7.54
N VAL A 41 2.39 8.26 7.96
CA VAL A 41 1.23 8.87 8.61
C VAL A 41 0.04 8.95 7.65
N LEU A 42 0.25 9.37 6.41
CA LEU A 42 -0.80 9.39 5.38
C LEU A 42 -1.41 8.00 5.15
N LEU A 43 -0.57 6.97 5.02
CA LEU A 43 -1.03 5.58 4.86
C LEU A 43 -1.82 5.10 6.07
N ALA A 44 -1.41 5.47 7.28
CA ALA A 44 -2.15 5.16 8.50
C ALA A 44 -3.53 5.84 8.51
N LEU A 45 -3.62 7.11 8.12
CA LEU A 45 -4.87 7.85 8.03
C LEU A 45 -5.81 7.24 6.98
N VAL A 46 -5.30 6.90 5.79
CA VAL A 46 -6.08 6.25 4.73
C VAL A 46 -6.59 4.89 5.20
N SER A 47 -5.74 4.10 5.85
CA SER A 47 -6.14 2.81 6.43
C SER A 47 -7.27 2.97 7.45
N TRP A 48 -7.16 3.99 8.32
CA TRP A 48 -8.21 4.32 9.29
C TRP A 48 -9.52 4.76 8.62
N GLN A 49 -9.43 5.57 7.56
CA GLN A 49 -10.59 6.00 6.78
C GLN A 49 -11.30 4.83 6.11
N LEU A 50 -10.54 3.87 5.54
CA LEU A 50 -11.11 2.67 4.93
C LEU A 50 -11.90 1.82 5.95
N ILE A 51 -11.36 1.65 7.16
CA ILE A 51 -12.05 0.94 8.25
C ILE A 51 -13.34 1.66 8.64
N ARG A 52 -13.29 3.00 8.77
CA ARG A 52 -14.45 3.81 9.17
C ARG A 52 -15.52 3.88 8.07
N ALA A 53 -15.10 3.93 6.80
CA ALA A 53 -15.98 3.87 5.64
C ALA A 53 -16.66 2.49 5.49
N GLY A 54 -16.04 1.42 5.97
CA GLY A 54 -16.60 0.06 6.00
C GLY A 54 -17.85 -0.14 6.85
N GLY A 55 -18.23 0.86 7.67
CA GLY A 55 -19.50 0.90 8.40
C GLY A 55 -19.55 -0.01 9.66
N PRO A 56 -20.16 0.45 10.76
CA PRO A 56 -20.21 -0.29 12.03
C PRO A 56 -21.12 -1.52 12.03
N LYS A 57 -21.86 -1.80 10.95
CA LYS A 57 -22.87 -2.88 10.93
C LYS A 57 -22.29 -4.29 10.81
N SER A 58 -20.96 -4.42 10.79
CA SER A 58 -20.32 -5.67 10.39
C SER A 58 -18.90 -5.90 10.91
N ILE A 59 -18.43 -5.10 11.86
CA ILE A 59 -17.24 -5.47 12.66
C ILE A 59 -17.67 -6.57 13.63
N LYS A 60 -17.88 -7.77 13.09
CA LYS A 60 -17.99 -9.02 13.84
C LYS A 60 -16.58 -9.40 14.28
N TRP A 61 -16.43 -10.09 15.41
CA TRP A 61 -15.16 -10.68 15.88
C TRP A 61 -14.37 -11.42 14.77
N ARG A 62 -15.12 -11.94 13.79
CA ARG A 62 -14.64 -12.56 12.55
C ARG A 62 -13.84 -11.63 11.63
N ALA A 63 -14.22 -10.37 11.47
CA ALA A 63 -13.46 -9.39 10.68
C ALA A 63 -12.10 -9.07 11.33
N VAL A 64 -12.08 -8.99 12.66
CA VAL A 64 -10.83 -8.83 13.44
C VAL A 64 -9.94 -10.05 13.26
N LEU A 65 -10.50 -11.26 13.27
CA LEU A 65 -9.75 -12.49 13.03
C LEU A 65 -9.12 -12.53 11.63
N ILE A 66 -9.84 -12.09 10.59
CA ILE A 66 -9.30 -11.99 9.22
C ILE A 66 -8.19 -10.93 9.16
N ALA A 67 -8.40 -9.76 9.79
CA ALA A 67 -7.39 -8.71 9.83
C ALA A 67 -6.08 -9.19 10.49
N VAL A 68 -6.19 -9.93 11.60
CA VAL A 68 -5.04 -10.52 12.29
C VAL A 68 -4.38 -11.61 11.43
N LEU A 69 -5.15 -12.48 10.78
CA LEU A 69 -4.62 -13.51 9.87
C LEU A 69 -3.89 -12.90 8.67
N SER A 70 -4.48 -11.88 8.03
CA SER A 70 -3.88 -11.20 6.88
C SER A 70 -2.64 -10.41 7.28
N PHE A 71 -2.63 -9.81 8.48
CA PHE A 71 -1.44 -9.15 9.04
C PHE A 71 -0.31 -10.16 9.26
N PHE A 72 -0.62 -11.33 9.83
CA PHE A 72 0.35 -12.42 9.99
C PHE A 72 0.88 -12.93 8.66
N ALA A 73 0.00 -13.09 7.65
CA ALA A 73 0.40 -13.52 6.32
C ALA A 73 1.31 -12.51 5.61
N LEU A 74 1.09 -11.21 5.79
CA LEU A 74 1.94 -10.15 5.23
C LEU A 74 3.31 -10.07 5.93
N VAL A 75 3.32 -10.15 7.27
CA VAL A 75 4.53 -9.92 8.06
C VAL A 75 5.46 -11.13 8.07
N VAL A 76 4.92 -12.36 8.21
CA VAL A 76 5.75 -13.57 8.34
C VAL A 76 6.21 -14.08 6.98
N PHE A 77 5.34 -14.03 5.96
CA PHE A 77 5.61 -14.66 4.67
C PHE A 77 6.14 -13.70 3.60
N LYS A 78 6.20 -12.38 3.84
CA LYS A 78 6.60 -11.35 2.86
C LYS A 78 5.95 -11.53 1.47
N ILE A 79 4.73 -12.07 1.44
CA ILE A 79 4.00 -12.30 0.19
C ILE A 79 3.65 -10.94 -0.41
N PRO A 80 3.80 -10.77 -1.75
CA PRO A 80 3.42 -9.54 -2.43
C PRO A 80 1.99 -9.13 -2.06
N PRO A 81 1.72 -7.84 -1.78
CA PRO A 81 0.42 -7.37 -1.29
C PRO A 81 -0.77 -7.82 -2.15
N GLN A 82 -0.55 -7.95 -3.47
CA GLN A 82 -1.52 -8.44 -4.44
C GLN A 82 -2.11 -9.81 -4.08
N TYR A 83 -1.31 -10.79 -3.65
CA TYR A 83 -1.81 -12.13 -3.35
C TYR A 83 -2.51 -12.19 -2.00
N VAL A 84 -2.03 -11.42 -1.01
CA VAL A 84 -2.67 -11.35 0.30
C VAL A 84 -4.02 -10.65 0.20
N LEU A 85 -4.15 -9.63 -0.65
CA LEU A 85 -5.42 -8.95 -0.89
C LEU A 85 -6.46 -9.88 -1.51
N ILE A 86 -6.07 -10.72 -2.47
CA ILE A 86 -6.95 -11.73 -3.07
C ILE A 86 -7.39 -12.76 -2.04
N GLY A 87 -6.45 -13.30 -1.26
CA GLY A 87 -6.76 -14.28 -0.21
C GLY A 87 -7.68 -13.70 0.87
N ALA A 88 -7.40 -12.49 1.36
CA ALA A 88 -8.23 -11.79 2.33
C ALA A 88 -9.62 -11.49 1.78
N GLY A 89 -9.74 -11.12 0.50
CA GLY A 89 -11.02 -10.92 -0.18
C GLY A 89 -11.86 -12.19 -0.27
N ILE A 90 -11.26 -13.32 -0.65
CA ILE A 90 -11.96 -14.61 -0.75
C ILE A 90 -12.42 -15.09 0.63
N VAL A 91 -11.55 -15.03 1.63
CA VAL A 91 -11.91 -15.40 3.01
C VAL A 91 -12.98 -14.45 3.56
N GLY A 92 -12.88 -13.16 3.27
CA GLY A 92 -13.88 -12.15 3.61
C GLY A 92 -15.25 -12.48 3.06
N LEU A 93 -15.36 -12.83 1.77
CA LEU A 93 -16.63 -13.21 1.12
C LEU A 93 -17.27 -14.45 1.73
N PHE A 94 -16.48 -15.47 2.09
CA PHE A 94 -16.99 -16.70 2.69
C PHE A 94 -17.49 -16.48 4.13
N LEU A 95 -16.86 -15.56 4.88
CA LEU A 95 -17.15 -15.36 6.29
C LEU A 95 -18.31 -14.36 6.55
N PHE A 96 -18.70 -13.59 5.54
CA PHE A 96 -19.71 -12.51 5.61
C PHE A 96 -21.06 -12.81 4.98
N ARG A 97 -21.26 -14.04 4.50
CA ARG A 97 -22.56 -14.52 4.04
C ARG A 97 -23.52 -14.77 5.19
#